data_AF-A0A1G9NJM3-F1
#
_entry.id   AF-A0A1G9NJM3-F1
#
_cell.length_a   1.000
_cell.length_b   1.000
_cell.length_c   1.000
_cell.angle_alpha   90.00
_cell.angle_beta   90.00
_cell.angle_gamma   90.00
#
_symmetry.space_group_name_H-M   'P 1'
#
loop_
_entity.id
_entity.type
_entity.pdbx_description
1 polymer ?
#
loop_
_entity_poly.entity_id
_entity_poly.type
_entity_poly.pdbx_seq_one_letter_code
_entity_poly.pdbx_strand_id
1 'polypeptide(L)'
;MTSIKSLADELREKIRLQDTENAVTPKENPPENTKKPSSVKEIDKEISSLFNALDAYELCGSDKMLIRLDTRTTNLLKQLKLAKGIDMNKFIAYSLQIFLEQRPWLSFYIKETLKNTDL
;
A
#
# COMPACT_ATOMS: atom_id res chain seq x y z
N MET A 1 8.46 -49.19 -17.94
CA MET A 1 9.23 -48.00 -18.37
C MET A 1 8.30 -46.80 -18.30
N THR A 2 8.47 -45.93 -17.31
CA THR A 2 7.70 -44.69 -17.15
C THR A 2 8.68 -43.53 -17.08
N SER A 3 8.79 -42.75 -18.15
CA SER A 3 9.65 -41.57 -18.22
C SER A 3 8.93 -40.38 -17.58
N ILE A 4 9.26 -40.05 -16.34
CA ILE A 4 8.84 -38.80 -15.72
C ILE A 4 9.66 -37.70 -16.40
N LYS A 5 9.04 -36.96 -17.33
CA LYS A 5 9.66 -35.76 -17.91
C LYS A 5 9.71 -34.69 -16.81
N SER A 6 10.89 -34.10 -16.62
CA SER A 6 11.10 -33.08 -15.60
C SER A 6 10.46 -31.76 -16.04
N LEU A 7 9.98 -30.95 -15.09
CA LEU A 7 9.48 -29.59 -15.34
C LEU A 7 10.50 -28.73 -16.12
N ALA A 8 11.79 -29.01 -15.92
CA ALA A 8 12.87 -28.35 -16.64
C ALA A 8 12.90 -28.70 -18.14
N ASP A 9 12.50 -29.92 -18.52
CA ASP A 9 12.43 -30.34 -19.92
C ASP A 9 11.24 -29.69 -20.64
N GLU A 10 10.09 -29.55 -19.96
CA GLU A 10 8.94 -28.81 -20.51
C GLU A 10 9.27 -27.33 -20.77
N LEU A 11 10.05 -26.70 -19.89
CA LEU A 11 10.51 -25.32 -20.07
C LEU A 11 11.43 -25.18 -21.30
N ARG A 12 12.33 -26.14 -21.52
CA ARG A 12 13.22 -26.15 -22.68
C ARG A 12 12.47 -26.36 -24.00
N GLU A 13 11.47 -27.24 -24.02
CA GLU A 13 10.67 -27.44 -25.23
C GLU A 13 9.79 -26.22 -25.56
N LYS A 14 9.20 -25.56 -24.56
CA LYS A 14 8.42 -24.33 -24.79
C LYS A 14 9.24 -23.20 -25.38
N ILE A 15 10.47 -23.01 -24.90
CA ILE A 15 11.38 -21.99 -25.45
C ILE A 15 11.75 -22.35 -26.90
N ARG A 16 12.06 -23.62 -27.15
CA ARG A 16 12.44 -24.09 -28.49
C ARG A 16 11.32 -23.96 -29.53
N LEU A 17 10.07 -24.12 -29.12
CA LEU A 17 8.90 -23.94 -30.01
C LEU A 17 8.62 -22.45 -30.30
N GLN A 18 8.86 -21.56 -29.33
CA GLN A 18 8.67 -20.11 -29.52
C GLN A 18 9.66 -19.50 -30.52
N ASP A 19 10.87 -20.05 -30.63
CA ASP A 19 11.88 -19.56 -31.59
C ASP A 19 11.64 -20.00 -33.04
N THR A 20 10.75 -20.98 -33.28
CA THR A 20 10.50 -21.53 -34.63
C THR A 20 9.31 -20.93 -35.38
N GLU A 21 8.49 -20.09 -34.75
CA GLU A 21 7.30 -19.49 -35.41
C GLU A 21 7.54 -18.10 -36.03
N ASN A 22 8.72 -17.50 -35.86
CA ASN A 22 9.00 -16.17 -36.41
C ASN A 22 9.96 -16.20 -37.59
N ALA A 23 9.42 -16.55 -38.77
CA ALA A 23 10.09 -16.39 -40.05
C ALA A 23 9.17 -15.75 -41.12
N VAL A 24 9.34 -14.41 -41.26
CA VAL A 24 9.27 -13.57 -42.49
C VAL A 24 7.86 -13.30 -43.12
N THR A 25 7.31 -12.08 -43.07
CA THR A 25 7.49 -11.00 -44.09
C THR A 25 6.76 -9.67 -43.70
N PRO A 26 7.09 -8.51 -44.34
CA PRO A 26 7.19 -7.19 -43.66
C PRO A 26 6.30 -6.02 -44.18
N LYS A 27 6.31 -4.93 -43.38
CA LYS A 27 5.90 -3.51 -43.59
C LYS A 27 4.41 -3.15 -43.42
N GLU A 28 4.09 -2.39 -42.36
CA GLU A 28 3.61 -1.00 -42.47
C GLU A 28 3.50 -0.29 -41.10
N ASN A 29 4.16 0.87 -41.02
CA ASN A 29 3.94 2.06 -40.18
C ASN A 29 3.94 1.97 -38.64
N PRO A 30 4.72 2.84 -37.95
CA PRO A 30 4.73 2.95 -36.50
C PRO A 30 3.65 3.94 -36.01
N PRO A 31 2.81 3.56 -35.03
CA PRO A 31 2.19 4.53 -34.15
C PRO A 31 2.92 4.51 -32.80
N GLU A 32 3.78 5.51 -32.64
CA GLU A 32 3.70 6.42 -31.51
C GLU A 32 3.63 5.81 -30.11
N ASN A 33 4.85 5.68 -29.56
CA ASN A 33 5.24 5.86 -28.17
C ASN A 33 4.19 6.56 -27.27
N THR A 34 3.17 5.83 -26.81
CA THR A 34 2.31 6.27 -25.70
C THR A 34 3.01 5.97 -24.39
N LYS A 35 3.98 6.83 -24.07
CA LYS A 35 4.45 7.04 -22.71
C LYS A 35 3.24 7.39 -21.82
N LYS A 36 2.77 6.42 -21.04
CA LYS A 36 2.13 6.71 -19.75
C LYS A 36 2.97 6.15 -18.60
N PRO A 37 3.99 6.88 -18.14
CA PRO A 37 4.62 6.63 -16.84
C PRO A 37 4.22 7.68 -15.78
N SER A 38 3.18 8.49 -15.96
CA SER A 38 2.92 9.61 -15.04
C SER A 38 2.22 9.18 -13.74
N SER A 39 1.26 8.25 -13.78
CA SER A 39 0.47 7.89 -12.60
C SER A 39 1.24 7.10 -11.53
N VAL A 40 2.23 6.29 -11.93
CA VAL A 40 3.04 5.50 -11.00
C VAL A 40 3.92 6.41 -10.13
N LYS A 41 4.49 7.47 -10.71
CA LYS A 41 5.39 8.40 -10.02
C LYS A 41 4.68 9.25 -8.96
N GLU A 42 3.40 9.58 -9.16
CA GLU A 42 2.61 10.36 -8.21
C GLU A 42 2.29 9.54 -6.96
N ILE A 43 1.90 8.27 -7.15
CA ILE A 43 1.66 7.32 -6.05
C ILE A 43 2.94 7.11 -5.23
N ASP A 44 4.09 6.94 -5.89
CA ASP A 44 5.38 6.78 -5.21
C ASP A 44 5.72 7.99 -4.32
N LYS A 45 5.37 9.20 -4.77
CA LYS A 45 5.60 10.45 -4.02
C LYS A 45 4.69 10.54 -2.79
N GLU A 46 3.41 10.21 -2.93
CA GLU A 46 2.46 10.20 -1.80
C GLU A 46 2.85 9.16 -0.75
N ILE A 47 3.22 7.95 -1.18
CA ILE A 47 3.70 6.89 -0.31
C ILE A 47 4.96 7.32 0.44
N SER A 48 5.92 7.92 -0.27
CA SER A 48 7.16 8.42 0.35
C SER A 48 6.87 9.53 1.36
N SER A 49 5.95 10.45 1.04
CA SER A 49 5.55 11.51 1.95
C SER A 49 4.89 10.97 3.22
N LEU A 50 4.03 9.95 3.09
CA LEU A 50 3.39 9.31 4.24
C LEU A 50 4.42 8.68 5.17
N PHE A 51 5.37 7.92 4.62
CA PHE A 51 6.39 7.26 5.43
C PHE A 51 7.35 8.25 6.08
N ASN A 52 7.75 9.31 5.39
CA ASN A 52 8.56 10.37 5.98
C ASN A 52 7.82 11.06 7.14
N ALA A 53 6.52 11.32 7.00
CA ALA A 53 5.71 11.91 8.06
C ALA A 53 5.57 10.95 9.27
N LEU A 54 5.38 9.64 9.00
CA LEU A 54 5.36 8.62 10.04
C LEU A 54 6.69 8.46 10.75
N ASP A 55 7.82 8.60 10.05
CA ASP A 55 9.16 8.54 10.67
C ASP A 55 9.39 9.75 11.58
N ALA A 56 9.04 10.95 11.10
CA ALA A 56 9.15 12.20 11.85
C ALA A 56 8.17 12.31 13.03
N TYR A 57 7.06 11.59 13.01
CA TYR A 57 6.10 11.57 14.11
C TYR A 57 6.73 10.95 15.35
N GLU A 58 6.61 11.61 16.51
CA GLU A 58 7.05 11.05 17.79
C GLU A 58 5.84 10.56 18.59
N LEU A 59 5.92 9.33 19.10
CA LEU A 59 4.85 8.77 19.93
C LEU A 59 4.98 9.29 21.37
N CYS A 60 4.53 10.53 21.59
CA CYS A 60 4.55 11.19 22.89
C CYS A 60 3.15 11.13 23.53
N GLY A 61 2.88 10.08 24.30
CA GLY A 61 1.63 9.95 25.05
C GLY A 61 1.81 9.09 26.30
N SER A 62 1.27 9.54 27.43
CA SER A 62 1.27 8.80 28.70
C SER A 62 0.12 7.81 28.80
N ASP A 63 -0.99 8.11 28.12
CA ASP A 63 -2.26 7.44 28.34
C ASP A 63 -2.37 6.19 27.47
N LYS A 64 -2.66 5.06 28.11
CA LYS A 64 -2.86 3.77 27.43
C LYS A 64 -4.34 3.56 27.18
N MET A 65 -4.69 3.27 25.94
CA MET A 65 -6.05 2.94 25.54
C MET A 65 -6.08 1.55 24.89
N LEU A 66 -6.97 0.68 25.37
CA LEU A 66 -7.26 -0.59 24.71
C LEU A 66 -8.30 -0.37 23.62
N ILE A 67 -7.94 -0.66 22.38
CA ILE A 67 -8.85 -0.57 21.22
C ILE A 67 -9.08 -1.94 20.60
N ARG A 68 -10.29 -2.16 20.07
CA ARG A 68 -10.60 -3.35 19.26
C ARG A 68 -10.58 -2.95 17.79
N LEU A 69 -9.77 -3.66 17.02
CA LEU A 69 -9.70 -3.54 15.57
C LEU A 69 -10.14 -4.85 14.93
N ASP A 70 -10.66 -4.79 13.72
CA ASP A 70 -10.99 -5.97 12.96
C ASP A 70 -9.71 -6.73 12.52
N THR A 71 -9.88 -8.01 12.21
CA THR A 71 -8.76 -8.90 11.84
C THR A 71 -8.02 -8.41 10.59
N ARG A 72 -8.74 -7.86 9.60
CA ARG A 72 -8.14 -7.38 8.36
C ARG A 72 -7.22 -6.19 8.64
N THR A 73 -7.70 -5.20 9.39
CA THR A 73 -6.90 -4.03 9.78
C THR A 73 -5.68 -4.44 10.60
N THR A 74 -5.86 -5.34 11.57
CA THR A 74 -4.76 -5.84 12.41
C THR A 74 -3.67 -6.53 11.59
N ASN A 75 -4.06 -7.34 10.60
CA ASN A 75 -3.10 -8.03 9.73
C ASN A 75 -2.33 -7.05 8.84
N LEU A 76 -3.00 -6.00 8.33
CA LEU A 76 -2.33 -4.94 7.56
C LEU A 76 -1.29 -4.21 8.40
N LEU A 77 -1.62 -3.84 9.64
CA LEU A 77 -0.69 -3.18 10.56
C LEU A 77 0.52 -4.07 10.90
N LYS A 78 0.31 -5.37 11.07
CA LYS A 78 1.40 -6.33 11.26
C LYS A 78 2.32 -6.41 10.04
N GLN A 79 1.76 -6.47 8.83
CA GLN A 79 2.54 -6.46 7.60
C GLN A 79 3.32 -5.16 7.43
N LEU A 80 2.71 -4.02 7.75
CA LEU A 80 3.37 -2.72 7.74
C LEU A 80 4.59 -2.69 8.68
N LYS A 81 4.41 -3.20 9.91
CA LYS A 81 5.49 -3.32 10.89
C LYS A 81 6.63 -4.21 10.39
N LEU A 82 6.32 -5.34 9.76
CA LEU A 82 7.33 -6.25 9.21
C LEU A 82 8.05 -5.65 7.99
N ALA A 83 7.34 -4.97 7.10
CA ALA A 83 7.88 -4.48 5.84
C ALA A 83 8.65 -3.15 5.97
N LYS A 84 8.27 -2.29 6.93
CA LYS A 84 8.82 -0.93 7.07
C LYS A 84 9.37 -0.63 8.47
N GLY A 85 9.25 -1.54 9.43
CA GLY A 85 9.70 -1.30 10.81
C GLY A 85 8.84 -0.31 11.60
N ILE A 86 7.69 0.10 11.06
CA ILE A 86 6.82 1.11 11.69
C ILE A 86 6.00 0.44 12.79
N ASP A 87 6.06 0.98 14.00
CA ASP A 87 5.27 0.46 15.10
C ASP A 87 3.76 0.67 14.88
N MET A 88 2.96 -0.34 15.26
CA MET A 88 1.52 -0.31 15.05
C MET A 88 0.85 0.82 15.84
N ASN A 89 1.28 1.06 17.09
CA ASN A 89 0.71 2.12 17.93
C ASN A 89 1.08 3.49 17.37
N LYS A 90 2.31 3.64 16.85
CA LYS A 90 2.77 4.86 16.17
C LYS A 90 1.85 5.20 14.99
N PHE A 91 1.58 4.22 14.12
CA PHE A 91 0.70 4.41 12.97
C PHE A 91 -0.73 4.77 13.38
N ILE A 92 -1.29 4.08 14.38
CA ILE A 92 -2.65 4.34 14.89
C ILE A 92 -2.75 5.76 15.46
N ALA A 93 -1.79 6.16 16.30
CA ALA A 93 -1.79 7.48 16.93
C ALA A 93 -1.64 8.61 15.88
N TYR A 94 -0.71 8.45 14.93
CA TYR A 94 -0.55 9.39 13.82
C TYR A 94 -1.83 9.51 12.98
N SER A 95 -2.45 8.38 12.64
CA SER A 95 -3.69 8.36 11.84
C SER A 95 -4.84 9.08 12.54
N LEU A 96 -4.97 8.89 13.86
CA LEU A 96 -5.98 9.57 14.67
C LEU A 96 -5.72 11.08 14.74
N GLN A 97 -4.46 11.49 14.93
CA GLN A 97 -4.09 12.91 14.96
C GLN A 97 -4.44 13.59 13.63
N ILE A 98 -3.99 13.04 12.50
CA ILE A 98 -4.30 13.59 11.18
C ILE A 98 -5.80 13.64 10.93
N PHE A 99 -6.55 12.61 11.33
CA PHE A 99 -8.00 12.58 11.18
C PHE A 99 -8.68 13.74 11.92
N LEU A 100 -8.23 14.05 13.15
CA LEU A 100 -8.76 15.13 13.99
C LEU A 100 -8.32 16.52 13.48
N GLU A 101 -7.06 16.67 13.07
CA GLU A 101 -6.53 17.92 12.50
C GLU A 101 -7.26 18.34 11.22
N GLN A 102 -7.59 17.37 10.36
CA GLN A 102 -8.37 17.63 9.14
C GLN A 102 -9.83 18.00 9.41
N ARG A 103 -10.34 17.75 10.63
CA ARG A 103 -11.76 17.93 11.00
C ARG A 103 -11.88 18.71 12.30
N PRO A 104 -11.44 19.99 12.33
CA PRO A 104 -11.49 20.79 13.56
C PRO A 104 -12.92 20.99 14.09
N TRP A 105 -13.92 20.94 13.19
CA TRP A 105 -15.34 21.01 13.54
C TRP A 105 -15.79 19.91 14.49
N LEU A 106 -15.14 18.73 14.48
CA LEU A 106 -15.52 17.63 15.36
C LEU A 106 -15.28 17.99 16.84
N SER A 107 -14.17 18.66 17.14
CA SER A 107 -13.89 19.14 18.51
C SER A 107 -14.92 20.17 18.95
N PHE A 108 -15.30 21.08 18.05
CA PHE A 108 -16.32 22.10 18.34
C PHE A 108 -17.68 21.47 18.63
N TYR A 109 -18.12 20.54 17.77
CA TYR A 109 -19.39 19.82 17.93
C TYR A 109 -19.46 19.02 19.24
N ILE A 110 -18.39 18.29 19.58
CA ILE A 110 -18.31 17.56 20.85
C ILE A 110 -18.43 18.52 22.04
N LYS A 111 -17.74 19.66 22.00
CA LYS A 111 -17.83 20.67 23.08
C LYS A 111 -19.22 21.28 23.21
N GLU A 112 -19.90 21.60 22.11
CA GLU A 112 -21.27 22.10 22.14
C GLU A 112 -22.25 21.07 22.70
N THR A 113 -22.19 19.82 22.22
CA THR A 113 -23.06 18.75 22.71
C THR A 113 -22.90 18.53 24.21
N LEU A 114 -21.66 18.51 24.73
CA LEU A 114 -21.41 18.37 26.16
C LEU A 114 -21.94 19.56 26.99
N LYS A 115 -21.93 20.79 26.47
CA LYS A 115 -22.51 21.97 27.15
C LYS A 115 -24.03 21.95 27.20
N ASN A 116 -24.66 21.40 26.17
CA ASN A 116 -26.11 21.29 26.04
C ASN A 116 -26.67 20.00 26.67
N THR A 117 -25.79 19.12 27.14
CA THR A 117 -26.17 17.96 27.94
C THR A 117 -26.19 18.40 29.40
N ASP A 118 -27.19 19.20 29.78
CA ASP A 118 -27.51 19.40 31.19
C ASP A 118 -27.88 18.03 31.78
N LEU A 119 -27.08 17.60 32.74
CA LEU A 119 -27.23 16.40 33.55
C LEU A 119 -27.66 16.81 34.96
#